data_AF-A0A4V0HYT6-F1
#
_entry.id   AF-A0A4V0HYT6-F1
#
_cell.length_a   1.000
_cell.length_b   1.000
_cell.length_c   1.000
_cell.angle_alpha   90.00
_cell.angle_beta   90.00
_cell.angle_gamma   90.00
#
_symmetry.space_group_name_H-M   'P 1'
#
loop_
_entity.id
_entity.type
_entity.pdbx_description
1 polymer ?
#
loop_
_entity_poly.entity_id
_entity_poly.type
_entity_poly.pdbx_seq_one_letter_code
_entity_poly.pdbx_strand_id
1 'polypeptide(L)'
;MSVHTMRLALGILFLLLAAGIFLRDWFIPGLGVRFDPLRLNLGGFLALVFGCLNLAKWYVWRSYRNEIATPVRTPLQPDPSAVRNEAPNPELDFFAQDRDAAPDRDEPKHERRF
;
A
#
# COMPACT_ATOMS: atom_id res chain seq x y z
N MET A 1 5.46 -28.99 -2.40
CA MET A 1 5.25 -27.79 -1.53
C MET A 1 5.31 -26.54 -2.41
N SER A 2 4.39 -25.59 -2.25
CA SER A 2 4.39 -24.35 -3.05
C SER A 2 5.53 -23.43 -2.60
N VAL A 3 6.22 -22.76 -3.54
CA VAL A 3 7.28 -21.77 -3.23
C VAL A 3 6.76 -20.69 -2.26
N HIS A 4 5.46 -20.38 -2.31
CA HIS A 4 4.83 -19.37 -1.47
C HIS A 4 4.69 -19.81 -0.02
N THR A 5 4.37 -21.09 0.24
CA THR A 5 4.33 -21.61 1.63
C THR A 5 5.73 -21.69 2.23
N MET A 6 6.75 -22.00 1.43
CA MET A 6 8.15 -21.94 1.88
C MET A 6 8.57 -20.52 2.28
N ARG A 7 8.21 -19.50 1.48
CA ARG A 7 8.49 -18.09 1.81
C ARG A 7 7.80 -17.65 3.09
N LEU A 8 6.55 -18.05 3.31
CA LEU A 8 5.84 -17.77 4.56
C LEU A 8 6.57 -18.41 5.75
N ALA A 9 6.93 -19.70 5.63
CA ALA A 9 7.64 -20.42 6.68
C ALA A 9 8.99 -19.77 7.03
N LEU A 10 9.77 -19.39 6.01
CA LEU A 10 11.03 -18.66 6.20
C LEU A 10 10.81 -17.29 6.84
N GLY A 11 9.79 -16.54 6.39
CA GLY A 11 9.43 -15.26 6.97
C GLY A 11 9.12 -15.37 8.47
N ILE A 12 8.27 -16.33 8.84
CA ILE A 12 7.93 -16.61 10.24
C ILE A 12 9.17 -17.02 11.04
N LEU A 13 10.00 -17.93 10.51
CA LEU A 13 11.22 -18.37 11.18
C LEU A 13 12.14 -17.19 11.51
N PHE A 14 12.39 -16.31 10.54
CA PHE A 14 13.25 -15.15 10.73
C PHE A 14 12.66 -14.13 11.71
N LEU A 15 11.33 -13.92 11.69
CA LEU A 15 10.67 -13.05 12.66
C LEU A 15 10.75 -13.61 14.08
N LEU A 16 10.58 -14.93 14.25
CA LEU A 16 10.75 -15.59 15.54
C LEU A 16 12.19 -15.46 16.05
N LEU A 17 13.17 -15.59 15.15
CA LEU A 17 14.58 -15.45 15.50
C LEU A 17 14.91 -14.01 15.93
N ALA A 18 14.41 -13.02 15.19
CA ALA A 18 14.56 -11.60 15.53
C ALA A 18 13.90 -11.29 16.89
N ALA A 19 12.65 -11.74 17.10
CA ALA A 19 11.95 -11.59 18.36
C ALA A 19 12.73 -12.26 19.51
N GLY A 20 13.22 -13.47 19.32
CA GLY A 20 14.06 -14.17 20.29
C GLY A 20 15.32 -13.38 20.64
N ILE A 21 15.99 -12.77 19.65
CA ILE A 21 17.18 -11.95 19.87
C ILE A 21 16.86 -10.67 20.66
N PHE A 22 15.76 -9.97 20.35
CA PHE A 22 15.40 -8.71 21.01
C PHE A 22 14.77 -8.91 22.39
N LEU A 23 13.99 -9.98 22.57
CA LEU A 23 13.35 -10.30 23.85
C LEU A 23 14.22 -11.18 24.76
N ARG A 24 15.42 -11.60 24.32
CA ARG A 24 16.30 -12.52 25.08
C ARG A 24 16.49 -12.09 26.53
N ASP A 25 16.71 -10.80 26.77
CA ASP A 25 17.10 -10.29 28.09
C ASP A 25 15.89 -10.17 29.03
N TRP A 26 14.67 -10.22 28.49
CA TRP A 26 13.44 -10.31 29.28
C TRP A 26 13.19 -11.72 29.80
N PHE A 27 13.51 -12.75 29.01
CA PHE A 27 13.29 -14.15 29.41
C PHE A 27 14.48 -14.75 30.17
N ILE A 28 15.70 -14.39 29.78
CA ILE A 28 16.93 -14.89 30.39
C ILE A 28 17.88 -13.70 30.62
N PRO A 29 17.75 -12.99 31.76
CA PRO A 29 18.63 -11.87 32.06
C PRO A 29 20.09 -12.35 32.12
N GLY A 30 20.96 -11.68 31.37
CA GLY A 30 22.39 -11.99 31.30
C GLY A 30 22.82 -12.91 30.15
N LEU A 31 21.88 -13.44 29.34
CA LEU A 31 22.23 -14.25 28.17
C LEU A 31 23.05 -13.45 27.15
N GLY A 32 22.73 -12.16 26.96
CA GLY A 32 23.46 -11.26 26.06
C GLY A 32 24.91 -10.98 26.46
N VAL A 33 25.31 -11.22 27.72
CA VAL A 33 26.67 -10.93 28.21
C VAL A 33 27.71 -11.90 27.67
N ARG A 34 27.29 -13.11 27.26
CA ARG A 34 28.17 -14.13 26.69
C ARG A 34 28.50 -13.91 25.20
N PHE A 35 27.80 -13.00 24.55
CA PHE A 35 27.93 -12.75 23.12
C PHE A 35 28.31 -11.30 22.87
N ASP A 36 29.00 -11.02 21.76
CA ASP A 36 29.25 -9.65 21.32
C ASP A 36 27.89 -8.98 21.00
N PRO A 37 27.46 -7.96 21.77
CA PRO A 37 26.13 -7.38 21.65
C PRO A 37 25.92 -6.72 20.29
N LEU A 38 26.98 -6.19 19.67
CA LEU A 38 26.90 -5.56 18.36
C LEU A 38 26.58 -6.58 17.27
N ARG A 39 27.29 -7.71 17.27
CA ARG A 39 27.06 -8.81 16.30
C ARG A 39 25.68 -9.42 16.47
N LEU A 40 25.27 -9.63 17.72
CA LEU A 40 23.98 -10.24 18.04
C LEU A 40 22.81 -9.32 17.60
N ASN A 41 22.90 -8.02 17.90
CA ASN A 41 21.89 -7.06 17.48
C ASN A 41 21.87 -6.90 15.94
N LEU A 42 23.03 -6.89 15.28
CA LEU A 42 23.10 -6.86 13.82
C LEU A 42 22.43 -8.10 13.20
N GLY A 43 22.68 -9.29 13.77
CA GLY A 43 21.99 -10.52 13.39
C GLY A 43 20.47 -10.45 13.58
N GLY A 44 20.02 -9.85 14.69
CA GLY A 44 18.61 -9.57 14.96
C GLY A 44 17.96 -8.64 13.92
N PHE A 45 18.65 -7.56 13.55
CA PHE A 45 18.18 -6.66 12.50
C PHE A 45 18.12 -7.33 11.13
N LEU A 46 19.16 -8.10 10.76
CA LEU A 46 19.17 -8.86 9.50
C LEU A 46 18.02 -9.87 9.46
N ALA A 47 17.82 -10.62 10.55
CA ALA A 47 16.70 -11.54 10.68
C ALA A 47 15.36 -10.81 10.54
N LEU A 48 15.19 -9.65 11.18
CA LEU A 48 13.98 -8.85 11.07
C LEU A 48 13.72 -8.41 9.62
N VAL A 49 14.73 -7.88 8.93
CA VAL A 49 14.63 -7.45 7.53
C VAL A 49 14.26 -8.62 6.62
N PHE A 50 14.96 -9.76 6.73
CA PHE A 50 14.65 -10.95 5.93
C PHE A 50 13.27 -11.51 6.24
N GLY A 51 12.85 -11.51 7.51
CA GLY A 51 11.50 -11.89 7.94
C GLY A 51 10.43 -11.03 7.28
N CYS A 52 10.55 -9.70 7.42
CA CYS A 52 9.64 -8.72 6.84
C CYS A 52 9.58 -8.81 5.31
N LEU A 53 10.72 -8.96 4.62
CA LEU A 53 10.77 -9.08 3.17
C LEU A 53 10.07 -10.35 2.66
N ASN A 54 10.26 -11.48 3.35
CA ASN A 54 9.58 -12.73 2.99
C ASN A 54 8.08 -12.65 3.25
N LEU A 55 7.68 -12.03 4.37
CA LEU A 55 6.28 -11.84 4.71
C LEU A 55 5.59 -10.88 3.72
N ALA A 56 6.23 -9.77 3.35
CA ALA A 56 5.72 -8.83 2.36
C ALA A 56 5.55 -9.49 0.99
N LYS A 57 6.54 -10.26 0.53
CA LYS A 57 6.44 -11.02 -0.74
C LYS A 57 5.32 -12.05 -0.73
N TRP A 58 5.12 -12.72 0.41
CA TRP A 58 3.99 -13.64 0.58
C TRP A 58 2.65 -12.90 0.57
N TYR A 59 2.57 -11.76 1.26
CA TYR A 59 1.37 -10.93 1.32
C TYR A 59 0.97 -10.40 -0.07
N VAL A 60 1.91 -9.85 -0.84
CA VAL A 60 1.64 -9.37 -2.21
C VAL A 60 1.08 -10.50 -3.09
N TRP A 61 1.68 -11.69 -3.02
CA TRP A 61 1.16 -12.86 -3.74
C TRP A 61 -0.26 -13.25 -3.27
N ARG A 62 -0.51 -13.19 -1.96
CA ARG A 62 -1.82 -13.50 -1.39
C ARG A 62 -2.87 -12.48 -1.83
N SER A 63 -2.54 -11.19 -1.85
CA SER A 63 -3.43 -10.12 -2.33
C SER A 63 -3.76 -10.28 -3.81
N TYR A 64 -2.74 -10.51 -4.65
CA TYR A 64 -2.95 -10.79 -6.08
C TYR A 64 -3.88 -11.99 -6.32
N ARG A 65 -3.72 -13.07 -5.55
CA ARG A 65 -4.63 -14.22 -5.62
C ARG A 65 -6.05 -13.89 -5.18
N ASN A 66 -6.21 -13.04 -4.15
CA ASN A 66 -7.53 -12.65 -3.68
C ASN A 66 -8.25 -11.76 -4.69
N GLU A 67 -7.54 -10.85 -5.38
CA GLU A 67 -8.08 -10.02 -6.46
C GLU A 67 -8.59 -10.86 -7.64
N ILE A 68 -7.86 -11.91 -8.03
CA ILE A 68 -8.31 -12.86 -9.07
C ILE A 68 -9.48 -13.71 -8.57
N ALA A 69 -9.48 -14.08 -7.29
CA ALA A 69 -10.48 -14.96 -6.71
C ALA A 69 -11.80 -14.24 -6.38
N THR A 70 -11.78 -12.91 -6.20
CA THR A 70 -13.01 -12.11 -6.29
C THR A 70 -13.42 -12.09 -7.74
N PRO A 71 -14.48 -12.81 -8.16
CA PRO A 71 -15.04 -12.58 -9.47
C PRO A 71 -15.39 -11.11 -9.51
N VAL A 72 -14.75 -10.36 -10.42
CA VAL A 72 -15.21 -9.04 -10.78
C VAL A 72 -16.67 -9.25 -11.17
N ARG A 73 -17.59 -8.91 -10.26
CA ARG A 73 -18.97 -8.63 -10.63
C ARG A 73 -18.83 -7.40 -11.50
N THR A 74 -18.59 -7.60 -12.78
CA THR A 74 -18.48 -6.54 -13.79
C THR A 74 -19.69 -5.64 -13.58
N PRO A 75 -19.52 -4.42 -13.03
CA PRO A 75 -20.59 -3.45 -13.18
C PRO A 75 -20.57 -3.11 -14.66
N LEU A 76 -21.53 -3.69 -15.41
CA LEU A 76 -21.84 -3.42 -16.82
C LEU A 76 -20.68 -2.70 -17.53
N GLN A 77 -19.64 -3.45 -17.95
CA GLN A 77 -18.59 -2.86 -18.77
C GLN A 77 -19.30 -2.17 -19.94
N PRO A 78 -19.22 -0.82 -20.06
CA PRO A 78 -19.87 -0.12 -21.13
C PRO A 78 -19.32 -0.69 -22.43
N ASP A 79 -20.20 -1.19 -23.27
CA ASP A 79 -19.83 -1.69 -24.59
C ASP A 79 -19.04 -0.59 -25.30
N PRO A 80 -17.78 -0.83 -25.71
CA PRO A 80 -16.97 0.18 -26.40
C PRO A 80 -17.58 0.59 -27.76
N SER A 81 -18.58 -0.14 -28.25
CA SER A 81 -19.37 0.23 -29.44
C SER A 81 -20.62 1.08 -29.14
N ALA A 82 -21.01 1.22 -27.87
CA ALA A 82 -22.14 2.05 -27.47
C ALA A 82 -21.70 3.53 -27.36
N VAL A 83 -21.86 4.27 -28.46
CA VAL A 83 -21.86 5.73 -28.44
C VAL A 83 -23.04 6.19 -27.57
N ARG A 84 -22.77 6.46 -26.28
CA ARG A 84 -23.78 7.00 -25.36
C ARG A 84 -24.12 8.43 -25.78
N ASN A 85 -25.29 8.62 -26.39
CA ASN A 85 -25.91 9.92 -26.65
C ASN A 85 -26.61 10.50 -25.39
N GLU A 86 -26.22 10.08 -24.19
CA GLU A 86 -26.79 10.61 -22.95
C GLU A 86 -25.97 11.81 -22.48
N ALA A 87 -26.67 12.92 -22.21
CA ALA A 87 -26.06 14.12 -21.69
C ALA A 87 -25.31 13.82 -20.37
N PRO A 88 -24.11 14.39 -20.16
CA PRO A 88 -23.34 14.18 -18.94
C PRO A 88 -24.20 14.54 -17.73
N ASN A 89 -24.33 13.63 -16.77
CA ASN A 89 -25.10 13.86 -15.55
C ASN A 89 -24.33 14.85 -14.65
N PRO A 90 -24.84 16.08 -14.46
CA PRO A 90 -24.11 17.14 -13.75
C PRO A 90 -23.94 16.87 -12.25
N GLU A 91 -24.71 15.95 -11.67
CA GLU A 91 -24.68 15.65 -10.23
C GLU A 91 -23.47 14.80 -9.79
N LEU A 92 -22.75 14.20 -10.74
CA LEU A 92 -21.59 13.34 -10.49
C LEU A 92 -20.26 13.95 -10.94
N ASP A 93 -20.29 15.18 -11.45
CA ASP A 93 -19.09 15.86 -11.96
C ASP A 93 -18.45 16.71 -10.86
N PHE A 94 -17.76 16.04 -9.93
CA PHE A 94 -17.07 16.68 -8.79
C PHE A 94 -15.90 17.58 -9.20
N PHE A 95 -15.51 17.58 -10.49
CA PHE A 95 -14.43 18.41 -11.03
C PHE A 95 -14.93 19.68 -11.73
N ALA A 96 -16.24 19.79 -12.00
CA ALA A 96 -16.82 20.98 -12.61
C ALA A 96 -16.94 22.14 -11.60
N GLN A 97 -17.06 21.83 -10.31
CA GLN A 97 -17.34 22.82 -9.26
C GLN A 97 -16.21 23.85 -9.05
N ASP A 98 -14.97 23.52 -9.42
CA ASP A 98 -13.82 24.42 -9.28
C ASP A 98 -13.66 25.40 -10.46
N ARG A 99 -14.33 25.16 -11.61
CA ARG A 99 -14.19 26.03 -12.80
C ARG A 99 -15.09 27.27 -12.76
N ASP A 100 -16.22 27.17 -12.07
CA ASP A 100 -17.19 28.28 -11.99
C ASP A 100 -16.90 29.24 -10.82
N ALA A 101 -15.90 28.93 -9.99
CA ALA A 101 -15.45 29.77 -8.87
C ALA A 101 -14.38 30.81 -9.27
N ALA A 102 -14.16 31.05 -10.57
CA ALA A 102 -13.35 32.16 -11.01
C ALA A 102 -14.13 33.47 -10.80
N PRO A 103 -13.69 34.38 -9.93
CA PRO A 103 -14.37 35.66 -9.75
C PRO A 103 -14.31 36.44 -11.06
N ASP A 104 -15.49 36.84 -11.51
CA ASP A 104 -15.72 37.80 -12.58
C ASP A 104 -14.78 38.99 -12.37
N ARG A 105 -13.69 39.03 -13.14
CA ARG A 105 -12.78 40.16 -13.12
C ARG A 105 -13.50 41.26 -13.87
N ASP A 106 -14.14 42.13 -13.11
CA ASP A 106 -14.66 43.42 -13.55
C ASP A 106 -13.68 44.06 -14.54
N GLU A 107 -13.98 43.96 -15.83
CA GLU A 107 -13.33 44.75 -16.86
C GLU A 107 -13.73 46.21 -16.63
N PRO A 108 -12.79 47.13 -16.37
CA PRO A 108 -13.13 48.53 -16.29
C PRO A 108 -13.52 49.00 -17.69
N LYS A 109 -14.82 49.24 -17.89
CA LYS A 109 -15.37 49.99 -19.01
C LYS A 109 -14.68 51.35 -19.06
N HIS A 110 -13.68 51.49 -19.92
CA HIS A 110 -13.12 52.78 -20.26
C HIS A 110 -14.12 53.54 -21.13
N GLU A 111 -15.03 54.24 -20.46
CA GLU A 111 -15.70 55.43 -20.95
C GLU A 111 -14.63 56.53 -21.19
N ARG A 112 -14.38 56.88 -22.46
CA ARG A 112 -14.00 58.24 -22.90
C ARG A 112 -14.58 58.38 -24.31
N ARG A 113 -15.75 59.00 -24.51
CA ARG A 113 -16.00 60.46 -24.55
C ARG A 113 -14.84 61.24 -25.18
N PHE A 114 -14.87 61.39 -26.51
CA PHE A 114 -15.11 62.64 -27.26
C PHE A 114 -14.57 62.49 -28.68
#